data_AF-G5SHA0-F1
#
_entry.id   AF-G5SHA0-F1
#
_cell.length_a   1.000
_cell.length_b   1.000
_cell.length_c   1.000
_cell.angle_alpha   90.00
_cell.angle_beta   90.00
_cell.angle_gamma   90.00
#
_symmetry.space_group_name_H-M   'P 1'
#
loop_
_entity.id
_entity.type
_entity.pdbx_description
1 polymer ?
#
loop_
_entity_poly.entity_id
_entity_poly.type
_entity_poly.pdbx_seq_one_letter_code
_entity_poly.pdbx_strand_id
1 'polypeptide(L)'
;YATNKGLLNPNSRYHLAFNIGYPNAYDRANGYTGDFIMVHGNCVSAGCYAMTDAGIEEIYQLVAQALNSGQKSVPVHIFPFTMNDENMRQAQAWPEYNFWRMLKPGYDYFEKNRRLPTITVENRRYKISPTTLP
;
A
#
# COMPACT_ATOMS: atom_id res chain seq x y z
N TYR A 1 2.72 3.48 -1.24
CA TYR A 1 4.06 2.87 -1.46
C TYR A 1 4.19 2.41 -2.91
N ALA A 2 5.32 1.82 -3.30
CA ALA A 2 5.49 1.24 -4.63
C ALA A 2 6.55 0.14 -4.63
N THR A 3 6.23 -1.01 -5.21
CA THR A 3 7.18 -2.09 -5.45
C THR A 3 7.73 -2.03 -6.87
N ASN A 4 8.92 -2.58 -7.10
CA ASN A 4 9.57 -2.63 -8.41
C ASN A 4 10.33 -3.96 -8.57
N LYS A 5 10.94 -4.21 -9.74
CA LYS A 5 11.63 -5.48 -10.02
C LYS A 5 12.70 -5.85 -8.98
N GLY A 6 13.44 -4.88 -8.46
CA GLY A 6 14.48 -5.10 -7.45
C GLY A 6 13.94 -5.40 -6.05
N LEU A 7 12.64 -5.24 -5.84
CA LEU A 7 11.96 -5.50 -4.57
C LEU A 7 11.17 -6.82 -4.58
N LEU A 8 11.21 -7.58 -5.69
CA LEU A 8 10.64 -8.92 -5.77
C LEU A 8 11.57 -9.96 -5.12
N ASN A 9 10.98 -10.93 -4.44
CA ASN A 9 11.69 -12.05 -3.82
C ASN A 9 10.98 -13.38 -4.16
N PRO A 10 11.31 -13.99 -5.31
CA PRO A 10 10.72 -15.28 -5.70
C PRO A 10 11.17 -16.44 -4.81
N ASN A 11 12.32 -16.32 -4.14
CA ASN A 11 12.91 -17.36 -3.29
C ASN A 11 12.61 -17.11 -1.80
N SER A 12 11.49 -16.46 -1.50
CA SER A 12 11.07 -16.19 -0.12
C SER A 12 10.91 -17.50 0.66
N ARG A 13 11.41 -17.52 1.90
CA ARG A 13 11.17 -18.64 2.85
C ARG A 13 9.71 -18.76 3.28
N TYR A 14 8.88 -17.77 2.95
CA TYR A 14 7.45 -17.72 3.26
C TYR A 14 6.57 -17.88 2.02
N HIS A 15 7.09 -18.52 0.96
CA HIS A 15 6.44 -18.72 -0.35
C HIS A 15 6.12 -17.41 -1.09
N LEU A 16 7.00 -16.99 -2.01
CA LEU A 16 6.94 -15.71 -2.73
C LEU A 16 6.86 -14.47 -1.81
N ALA A 17 7.49 -13.37 -2.19
CA ALA A 17 7.30 -12.11 -1.48
C ALA A 17 7.69 -10.92 -2.35
N PHE A 18 7.21 -9.74 -1.98
CA PHE A 18 7.81 -8.49 -2.44
C PHE A 18 7.78 -7.43 -1.34
N ASN A 19 8.79 -6.57 -1.32
CA ASN A 19 8.85 -5.41 -0.43
C ASN A 19 7.93 -4.32 -0.99
N ILE A 20 7.14 -3.68 -0.13
CA ILE A 20 6.22 -2.60 -0.55
C ILE A 20 6.95 -1.28 -0.82
N GLY A 21 8.19 -1.12 -0.33
CA GLY A 21 8.98 0.11 -0.41
C GLY A 21 8.75 1.07 0.76
N TYR A 22 8.55 0.53 1.97
CA TYR A 22 8.57 1.32 3.21
C TYR A 22 10.01 1.64 3.61
N PRO A 23 10.31 2.84 4.16
CA PRO A 23 9.42 3.98 4.37
C PRO A 23 9.16 4.76 3.09
N ASN A 24 7.98 5.35 2.93
CA ASN A 24 7.69 6.32 1.87
C ASN A 24 8.01 7.76 2.32
N ALA A 25 7.66 8.77 1.51
CA ALA A 25 7.94 10.17 1.83
C ALA A 25 7.25 10.67 3.13
N TYR A 26 6.04 10.21 3.42
CA TYR A 26 5.30 10.56 4.64
C TYR A 26 5.98 9.97 5.87
N ASP A 27 6.37 8.71 5.78
CA ASP A 27 7.04 8.00 6.87
C ASP A 27 8.36 8.68 7.22
N ARG A 28 9.19 8.97 6.19
CA ARG A 28 10.44 9.72 6.36
C ARG A 28 10.22 11.12 6.94
N ALA A 29 9.20 11.85 6.47
CA ALA A 29 8.90 13.20 6.97
C ALA A 29 8.46 13.23 8.44
N ASN A 30 7.92 12.12 8.94
CA ASN A 30 7.52 11.93 10.34
C ASN A 30 8.59 11.20 11.18
N GLY A 31 9.78 10.94 10.62
CA GLY A 31 10.88 10.30 11.34
C GLY A 31 10.72 8.79 11.54
N TYR A 32 9.78 8.14 10.86
CA TYR A 32 9.64 6.70 10.91
C TYR A 32 10.80 6.02 10.16
N THR A 33 11.33 4.98 10.77
CA THR A 33 12.49 4.20 10.29
C THR A 33 12.10 2.72 10.13
N GLY A 34 13.04 1.92 9.65
CA GLY A 34 12.84 0.48 9.37
C GLY A 34 12.83 0.19 7.87
N ASP A 35 12.65 -1.07 7.52
CA ASP A 35 12.54 -1.58 6.15
C ASP A 35 11.84 -2.95 6.21
N PHE A 36 11.66 -3.61 5.06
CA PHE A 36 11.20 -4.98 4.90
C PHE A 36 9.76 -5.22 5.36
N ILE A 37 8.86 -4.26 5.14
CA ILE A 37 7.42 -4.54 5.16
C ILE A 37 7.09 -5.28 3.86
N MET A 38 6.83 -6.58 3.98
CA MET A 38 6.62 -7.46 2.84
C MET A 38 5.14 -7.80 2.67
N VAL A 39 4.75 -8.10 1.43
CA VAL A 39 3.58 -8.94 1.14
C VAL A 39 4.11 -10.33 0.77
N HIS A 40 3.65 -11.37 1.44
CA HIS A 40 4.18 -12.73 1.27
C HIS A 40 3.11 -13.81 1.52
N GLY A 41 3.43 -15.07 1.22
CA GLY A 41 2.58 -16.23 1.49
C GLY A 41 2.59 -16.67 2.95
N ASN A 42 2.22 -17.92 3.22
CA ASN A 42 2.13 -18.48 4.56
C ASN A 42 1.14 -17.67 5.46
N CYS A 43 1.09 -17.98 6.75
CA CYS A 43 0.15 -17.42 7.73
C CYS A 43 0.84 -16.59 8.83
N VAL A 44 2.18 -16.52 8.84
CA VAL A 44 2.92 -15.84 9.91
C VAL A 44 3.10 -14.37 9.57
N SER A 45 2.56 -13.48 10.40
CA SER A 45 2.78 -12.03 10.29
C SER A 45 3.53 -11.50 11.52
N ALA A 46 4.65 -10.81 11.30
CA ALA A 46 5.35 -10.02 12.30
C ALA A 46 5.52 -8.57 11.80
N GLY A 47 4.41 -7.98 11.34
CA GLY A 47 4.37 -6.64 10.72
C GLY A 47 4.29 -6.66 9.19
N CYS A 48 4.40 -7.83 8.56
CA CYS A 48 4.20 -8.05 7.13
C CYS A 48 2.74 -8.45 6.82
N TYR A 49 2.37 -8.37 5.54
CA TYR A 49 1.09 -8.80 5.01
C TYR A 49 1.18 -10.25 4.53
N ALA A 50 0.67 -11.19 5.35
CA ALA A 50 0.57 -12.60 5.01
C ALA A 50 -0.73 -12.87 4.23
N MET A 51 -0.62 -13.30 2.97
CA MET A 51 -1.75 -13.45 2.04
C MET A 51 -2.19 -14.90 1.82
N THR A 52 -1.62 -15.88 2.56
CA THR A 52 -1.62 -17.32 2.20
C THR A 52 -0.86 -17.61 0.91
N ASP A 53 -0.52 -18.88 0.68
CA ASP A 53 0.25 -19.29 -0.50
C ASP A 53 -0.52 -19.06 -1.80
N ALA A 54 -1.81 -19.41 -1.83
CA ALA A 54 -2.65 -19.17 -3.00
C ALA A 54 -2.84 -17.67 -3.29
N GLY A 55 -3.05 -16.87 -2.25
CA GLY A 55 -3.23 -15.42 -2.40
C GLY A 55 -1.98 -14.72 -2.89
N ILE A 56 -0.80 -15.06 -2.37
CA ILE A 56 0.44 -14.46 -2.83
C ILE A 56 0.82 -14.90 -4.25
N GLU A 57 0.49 -16.13 -4.67
CA GLU A 57 0.75 -16.58 -6.03
C GLU A 57 0.08 -15.67 -7.06
N GLU A 58 -1.21 -15.39 -6.88
CA GLU A 58 -1.95 -14.49 -7.76
C GLU A 58 -1.37 -13.07 -7.71
N ILE A 59 -1.20 -12.49 -6.52
CA ILE A 59 -0.71 -11.13 -6.36
C ILE A 59 0.69 -10.99 -6.96
N TYR A 60 1.60 -11.91 -6.62
CA TYR A 60 2.98 -11.88 -7.09
C TYR A 60 3.05 -12.04 -8.61
N GLN A 61 2.27 -12.96 -9.21
CA GLN A 61 2.24 -13.12 -10.66
C GLN A 61 1.77 -11.87 -11.37
N LEU A 62 0.69 -11.22 -10.90
CA LEU A 62 0.19 -9.96 -11.46
C LEU A 62 1.24 -8.84 -11.37
N VAL A 63 1.86 -8.68 -10.20
CA VAL A 63 2.91 -7.68 -9.98
C VAL A 63 4.13 -7.96 -10.87
N ALA A 64 4.62 -9.20 -10.88
CA ALA A 64 5.77 -9.60 -11.67
C ALA A 64 5.51 -9.44 -13.17
N GLN A 65 4.31 -9.80 -13.65
CA GLN A 65 3.92 -9.61 -15.04
C GLN A 65 3.88 -8.13 -15.43
N ALA A 66 3.23 -7.27 -14.63
CA ALA A 66 3.17 -5.84 -14.90
C ALA A 66 4.58 -5.23 -15.03
N LEU A 67 5.47 -5.59 -14.09
CA LEU A 67 6.85 -5.12 -14.09
C LEU A 67 7.64 -5.68 -15.30
N ASN A 68 7.49 -6.97 -15.60
CA ASN A 68 8.16 -7.61 -16.73
C ASN A 68 7.70 -7.07 -18.09
N SER A 69 6.45 -6.64 -18.19
CA SER A 69 5.86 -5.99 -19.37
C SER A 69 6.20 -4.50 -19.51
N GLY A 70 7.10 -3.96 -18.67
CA GLY A 70 7.66 -2.61 -18.83
C GLY A 70 7.15 -1.57 -17.85
N GLN A 71 6.21 -1.91 -16.95
CA GLN A 71 5.84 -0.99 -15.88
C GLN A 71 7.04 -0.79 -14.92
N LYS A 72 7.40 0.46 -14.64
CA LYS A 72 8.59 0.78 -13.80
C LYS A 72 8.39 0.38 -12.33
N SER A 73 7.16 0.49 -11.84
CA SER A 73 6.78 0.18 -10.47
C SER A 73 5.28 -0.07 -10.35
N VAL A 74 4.86 -0.89 -9.39
CA VAL A 74 3.44 -1.10 -9.06
C VAL A 74 3.11 -0.36 -7.75
N PRO A 75 2.18 0.61 -7.76
CA PRO A 75 1.75 1.29 -6.55
C PRO A 75 1.07 0.33 -5.56
N VAL A 76 1.40 0.46 -4.28
CA VAL A 76 0.79 -0.32 -3.20
C VAL A 76 0.12 0.64 -2.23
N HIS A 77 -1.19 0.51 -2.08
CA HIS A 77 -2.02 1.31 -1.18
C HIS A 77 -2.57 0.41 -0.08
N ILE A 78 -2.46 0.87 1.17
CA ILE A 78 -2.84 0.11 2.35
C ILE A 78 -3.86 0.95 3.10
N PHE A 79 -5.00 0.35 3.40
CA PHE A 79 -6.08 0.97 4.16
C PHE A 79 -6.41 0.08 5.37
N PRO A 80 -6.76 0.67 6.52
CA PRO A 80 -6.98 -0.08 7.76
C PRO A 80 -8.23 -0.99 7.72
N PHE A 81 -9.19 -0.63 6.88
CA PHE A 81 -10.48 -1.31 6.68
C PHE A 81 -11.14 -0.76 5.42
N THR A 82 -12.26 -1.34 5.00
CA THR A 82 -13.15 -0.77 3.97
C THR A 82 -13.67 0.58 4.44
N MET A 83 -13.14 1.69 3.91
CA MET A 83 -13.34 3.05 4.46
C MET A 83 -14.69 3.70 4.08
N ASN A 84 -15.77 2.93 4.11
CA ASN A 84 -17.13 3.46 3.99
C ASN A 84 -17.50 4.33 5.20
N ASP A 85 -18.57 5.12 5.08
CA ASP A 85 -18.92 6.12 6.09
C ASP A 85 -19.31 5.49 7.44
N GLU A 86 -19.90 4.29 7.43
CA GLU A 86 -20.23 3.54 8.64
C GLU A 86 -18.98 3.15 9.43
N ASN A 87 -18.02 2.49 8.78
CA ASN A 87 -16.77 2.06 9.39
C ASN A 87 -15.95 3.27 9.87
N MET A 88 -15.97 4.37 9.12
CA MET A 88 -15.32 5.61 9.51
C MET A 88 -15.97 6.24 10.76
N ARG A 89 -17.29 6.12 10.94
CA ARG A 89 -17.96 6.58 12.16
C ARG A 89 -17.55 5.73 13.36
N GLN A 90 -17.52 4.41 13.20
CA GLN A 90 -17.07 3.49 14.27
C GLN A 90 -15.60 3.70 14.64
N ALA A 91 -14.78 4.11 13.68
CA ALA A 91 -13.36 4.38 13.85
C ALA A 91 -13.05 5.67 14.63
N GLN A 92 -14.03 6.54 14.93
CA GLN A 92 -13.80 7.87 15.53
C GLN A 92 -13.08 7.85 16.89
N ALA A 93 -13.26 6.78 17.67
CA ALA A 93 -12.65 6.64 18.99
C ALA A 93 -11.18 6.19 18.94
N TRP A 94 -10.67 5.79 17.78
CA TRP A 94 -9.31 5.27 17.65
C TRP A 94 -8.28 6.39 17.56
N PRO A 95 -7.09 6.25 18.19
CA PRO A 95 -6.03 7.25 18.13
C PRO A 95 -5.61 7.62 16.69
N GLU A 96 -5.67 6.66 15.78
CA GLU A 96 -5.26 6.78 14.38
C GLU A 96 -6.32 7.46 13.50
N TYR A 97 -7.49 7.80 14.04
CA TYR A 97 -8.62 8.33 13.27
C TYR A 97 -8.24 9.53 12.39
N ASN A 98 -7.41 10.44 12.90
CA ASN A 98 -6.94 11.61 12.14
C ASN A 98 -6.05 11.20 10.95
N PHE A 99 -5.24 10.16 11.10
CA PHE A 99 -4.46 9.58 10.02
C PHE A 99 -5.37 8.90 8.99
N TRP A 100 -6.34 8.11 9.44
CA TRP A 100 -7.30 7.45 8.54
C TRP A 100 -8.15 8.46 7.76
N ARG A 101 -8.62 9.53 8.39
CA ARG A 101 -9.30 10.65 7.70
C ARG A 101 -8.48 11.25 6.57
N MET A 102 -7.16 11.27 6.70
CA MET A 102 -6.25 11.77 5.67
C MET A 102 -6.10 10.78 4.50
N LEU A 103 -6.28 9.48 4.73
CA LEU A 103 -6.30 8.46 3.67
C LEU A 103 -7.62 8.42 2.88
N LYS A 104 -8.75 8.71 3.54
CA LYS A 104 -10.10 8.56 2.99
C LYS A 104 -10.32 9.21 1.62
N PRO A 105 -9.86 10.45 1.34
CA PRO A 105 -10.04 11.05 0.01
C PRO A 105 -9.42 10.21 -1.12
N GLY A 106 -8.30 9.53 -0.85
CA GLY A 106 -7.67 8.67 -1.84
C GLY A 106 -8.40 7.35 -2.05
N TYR A 107 -8.92 6.77 -0.97
CA TYR A 107 -9.79 5.61 -1.01
C TYR A 107 -11.07 5.90 -1.83
N ASP A 108 -11.78 6.99 -1.48
CA ASP A 108 -13.03 7.38 -2.13
C ASP A 108 -12.82 7.70 -3.62
N TYR A 109 -11.70 8.36 -3.96
CA TYR A 109 -11.37 8.63 -5.35
C TYR A 109 -11.16 7.34 -6.15
N PHE A 110 -10.42 6.37 -5.61
CA PHE A 110 -10.19 5.10 -6.30
C PHE A 110 -11.48 4.29 -6.44
N GLU A 111 -12.29 4.18 -5.39
CA GLU A 111 -13.55 3.45 -5.47
C GLU A 111 -14.52 4.03 -6.51
N LYS A 112 -14.55 5.37 -6.63
CA LYS A 112 -15.39 6.05 -7.61
C LYS A 112 -14.85 5.95 -9.04
N ASN A 113 -13.55 6.15 -9.24
CA ASN A 113 -12.98 6.36 -10.58
C ASN A 113 -12.19 5.16 -11.13
N ARG A 114 -11.90 4.16 -10.29
CA ARG A 114 -11.01 3.02 -10.59
C ARG A 114 -9.65 3.47 -11.15
N ARG A 115 -9.18 4.63 -10.67
CA ARG A 115 -7.90 5.27 -11.02
C ARG A 115 -7.23 5.78 -9.76
N LEU A 116 -5.89 5.72 -9.73
CA LEU A 116 -5.12 6.17 -8.59
C LEU A 116 -5.05 7.70 -8.57
N PRO A 117 -5.38 8.37 -7.45
CA PRO A 117 -5.19 9.81 -7.31
C PRO A 117 -3.70 10.17 -7.29
N THR A 118 -3.40 11.45 -7.49
CA THR A 118 -2.05 11.96 -7.22
C THR A 118 -1.88 12.12 -5.71
N ILE A 119 -0.84 11.52 -5.15
CA ILE A 119 -0.52 11.57 -3.73
C ILE A 119 0.86 12.20 -3.56
N THR A 120 0.91 13.29 -2.80
CA THR A 120 2.14 13.98 -2.40
C THR A 120 2.19 14.12 -0.88
N VAL A 121 3.32 14.61 -0.36
CA VAL A 121 3.50 14.86 1.08
C VAL A 121 3.89 16.32 1.26
N GLU A 122 3.11 17.03 2.07
CA GLU A 122 3.30 18.44 2.39
C GLU A 122 3.06 18.64 3.89
N ASN A 123 3.94 19.36 4.58
CA ASN A 123 3.83 19.61 6.02
C ASN A 123 3.60 18.33 6.86
N ARG A 124 4.35 17.26 6.54
CA ARG A 124 4.24 15.92 7.17
C ARG A 124 2.88 15.25 7.02
N ARG A 125 2.07 15.64 6.02
CA ARG A 125 0.73 15.10 5.76
C ARG A 125 0.61 14.66 4.30
N TYR A 126 -0.19 13.62 4.04
CA TYR A 126 -0.58 13.30 2.67
C TYR A 126 -1.47 14.41 2.10
N LYS A 127 -1.18 14.80 0.87
CA LYS A 127 -1.99 15.69 0.04
C LYS A 127 -2.46 14.89 -1.17
N ILE A 128 -3.77 14.70 -1.25
CA ILE A 128 -4.41 13.84 -2.25
C ILE A 128 -5.22 14.75 -3.18
N SER A 129 -4.95 14.65 -4.47
CA SER A 129 -5.68 15.36 -5.52
C SER A 129 -6.11 14.40 -6.62
N PRO A 130 -7.16 14.73 -7.39
CA PRO A 130 -7.49 13.99 -8.61
C PRO A 130 -6.27 13.80 -9.50
N THR A 131 -6.22 12.70 -10.24
CA THR A 131 -5.17 12.46 -11.23
C THR A 131 -5.25 13.56 -12.28
N THR A 132 -4.27 14.46 -12.30
CA THR A 132 -4.04 15.33 -13.46
C THR A 132 -3.37 14.49 -14.52
N LEU A 133 -4.10 14.14 -15.57
CA LEU A 133 -3.45 13.64 -16.78
C LEU A 133 -2.56 14.77 -17.32
N PRO A 134 -1.30 14.47 -17.72
CA PRO A 134 -0.53 15.41 -18.52
C PRO A 134 -1.23 15.69 -19.86
#